data_AF-A0A355D4E7-F1
#
_entry.id   AF-A0A355D4E7-F1
#
_cell.length_a   1.000
_cell.length_b   1.000
_cell.length_c   1.000
_cell.angle_alpha   90.00
_cell.angle_beta   90.00
_cell.angle_gamma   90.00
#
_symmetry.space_group_name_H-M   'P 1'
#
loop_
_entity.id
_entity.type
_entity.pdbx_description
1 polymer ?
#
loop_
_entity_poly.entity_id
_entity_poly.type
_entity_poly.pdbx_seq_one_letter_code
_entity_poly.pdbx_strand_id
1 'polypeptide(L)'
;ILGQKVTSLKERLSHDDKNTAVTPLGVTVAETMRKIVGTEIAVTNGGGIRRSLEQGNVTIGDMYEILPFDNTIVTLDVKGSDLYGIIEHGINTEGFAWGQYAGIKVWCNPEDGKVSSIRLNDGTKIDMDKYYSIAINDFMLTGGDKYDFSNAINAVNTNVVMRDAMAEDWNQNGVPKVDFNVLVAGEDTTVDKPTEEKPTEPNVPEEENKPSTPNTNNPSKPSNPSKLPQTGAPLTPDAFAIMGIVVIALGGYISKKKKSA
;
A
#
# COMPACT_ATOMS: atom_id res chain seq x y z
N ILE A 1 25.97 -18.09 -7.09
CA ILE A 1 24.92 -17.06 -6.88
C ILE A 1 23.83 -17.57 -5.94
N LEU A 2 23.14 -18.68 -6.25
CA LEU A 2 22.04 -19.20 -5.40
C LEU A 2 22.41 -19.45 -3.92
N GLY A 3 23.60 -19.99 -3.63
CA GLY A 3 24.05 -20.23 -2.25
C GLY A 3 24.54 -18.98 -1.50
N GLN A 4 24.47 -17.79 -2.10
CA GLN A 4 24.83 -16.55 -1.42
C GLN A 4 23.83 -16.26 -0.29
N LYS A 5 24.35 -15.96 0.89
CA LYS A 5 23.54 -15.60 2.05
C LYS A 5 22.87 -14.24 1.82
N VAL A 6 21.58 -14.17 2.14
CA VAL A 6 20.77 -12.95 2.25
C VAL A 6 20.72 -12.51 3.70
N THR A 7 20.27 -13.39 4.60
CA THR A 7 20.11 -13.03 6.02
C THR A 7 20.14 -14.28 6.92
N SER A 8 19.86 -14.10 8.21
CA SER A 8 19.64 -15.20 9.13
C SER A 8 18.34 -15.02 9.92
N LEU A 9 17.49 -16.04 9.90
CA LEU A 9 16.27 -16.09 10.69
C LEU A 9 16.55 -16.68 12.07
N LYS A 10 16.00 -16.04 13.10
CA LYS A 10 16.06 -16.52 14.48
C LYS A 10 15.05 -17.63 14.76
N GLU A 11 13.99 -17.68 13.97
CA GLU A 11 12.88 -18.63 14.07
C GLU A 11 12.33 -18.93 12.68
N ARG A 12 11.61 -20.05 12.53
CA ARG A 12 10.94 -20.42 11.28
C ARG A 12 9.83 -19.43 10.97
N LEU A 13 9.76 -18.97 9.71
CA LEU A 13 8.61 -18.23 9.19
C LEU A 13 7.73 -19.20 8.41
N SER A 14 6.63 -19.66 9.03
CA SER A 14 5.74 -20.62 8.39
C SER A 14 4.85 -19.98 7.32
N HIS A 15 4.49 -20.79 6.33
CA HIS A 15 3.51 -20.49 5.29
C HIS A 15 2.67 -21.73 4.91
N ASP A 16 2.58 -22.68 5.84
CA ASP A 16 1.95 -23.98 5.59
C ASP A 16 0.41 -23.84 5.58
N ASP A 17 -0.14 -23.01 6.46
CA ASP A 17 -1.58 -22.79 6.66
C ASP A 17 -2.17 -21.68 5.78
N LYS A 18 -1.49 -21.29 4.69
CA LYS A 18 -1.89 -20.17 3.81
C LYS A 18 -3.31 -20.27 3.24
N ASN A 19 -3.90 -21.47 3.21
CA ASN A 19 -5.25 -21.68 2.71
C ASN A 19 -6.33 -21.43 3.78
N THR A 20 -5.93 -21.21 5.03
CA THR A 20 -6.83 -21.11 6.19
C THR A 20 -6.43 -19.98 7.15
N ALA A 21 -5.35 -19.25 6.87
CA ALA A 21 -4.84 -18.19 7.74
C ALA A 21 -3.90 -17.21 7.01
N VAL A 22 -3.75 -16.02 7.60
CA VAL A 22 -2.52 -15.23 7.43
C VAL A 22 -1.37 -15.96 8.11
N THR A 23 -0.16 -15.91 7.54
CA THR A 23 0.97 -16.68 8.07
C THR A 23 2.15 -15.77 8.46
N PRO A 24 3.06 -16.21 9.34
CA PRO A 24 4.26 -15.44 9.68
C PRO A 24 5.05 -14.98 8.46
N LEU A 25 5.32 -15.88 7.50
CA LEU A 25 6.02 -15.49 6.28
C LEU A 25 5.18 -14.54 5.41
N GLY A 26 3.88 -14.80 5.27
CA GLY A 26 2.99 -13.97 4.45
C GLY A 26 2.91 -12.52 4.94
N VAL A 27 2.72 -12.33 6.25
CA VAL A 27 2.72 -11.01 6.89
C VAL A 27 4.09 -10.33 6.77
N THR A 28 5.19 -11.08 6.95
CA THR A 28 6.55 -10.54 6.78
C THR A 28 6.80 -10.06 5.36
N VAL A 29 6.32 -10.84 4.37
CA VAL A 29 6.41 -10.51 2.96
C VAL A 29 5.63 -9.23 2.64
N ALA A 30 4.37 -9.15 3.09
CA ALA A 30 3.53 -7.97 2.92
C ALA A 30 4.16 -6.73 3.59
N GLU A 31 4.68 -6.86 4.82
CA GLU A 31 5.34 -5.75 5.52
C GLU A 31 6.61 -5.31 4.78
N THR A 32 7.37 -6.24 4.22
CA THR A 32 8.57 -5.89 3.45
C THR A 32 8.20 -5.10 2.19
N MET A 33 7.16 -5.53 1.44
CA MET A 33 6.63 -4.76 0.31
C MET A 33 6.26 -3.34 0.75
N ARG A 34 5.46 -3.23 1.82
CA ARG A 34 5.01 -1.96 2.39
C ARG A 34 6.17 -1.00 2.70
N LYS A 35 7.24 -1.52 3.31
CA LYS A 35 8.43 -0.73 3.66
C LYS A 35 9.24 -0.30 2.44
N ILE A 36 9.40 -1.17 1.44
CA ILE A 36 10.17 -0.87 0.22
C ILE A 36 9.57 0.32 -0.52
N VAL A 37 8.23 0.38 -0.64
CA VAL A 37 7.55 1.44 -1.40
C VAL A 37 6.91 2.53 -0.54
N GLY A 38 6.95 2.40 0.79
CA GLY A 38 6.51 3.44 1.72
C GLY A 38 4.99 3.67 1.76
N THR A 39 4.19 2.64 1.50
CA THR A 39 2.71 2.72 1.56
C THR A 39 2.17 2.51 2.98
N GLU A 40 0.94 2.94 3.22
CA GLU A 40 0.27 2.72 4.50
C GLU A 40 -0.08 1.25 4.72
N ILE A 41 -0.47 0.56 3.65
CA ILE A 41 -0.97 -0.82 3.67
C ILE A 41 -0.23 -1.63 2.62
N ALA A 42 -0.11 -2.94 2.82
CA ALA A 42 0.22 -3.87 1.76
C ALA A 42 -0.69 -5.09 1.78
N VAL A 43 -1.03 -5.58 0.59
CA VAL A 43 -1.81 -6.78 0.36
C VAL A 43 -1.09 -7.63 -0.69
N THR A 44 -0.86 -8.90 -0.39
CA THR A 44 -0.34 -9.86 -1.38
C THR A 44 -1.09 -11.18 -1.28
N ASN A 45 -1.28 -11.86 -2.40
CA ASN A 45 -1.97 -13.15 -2.41
C ASN A 45 -1.07 -14.25 -1.84
N GLY A 46 -1.60 -15.04 -0.89
CA GLY A 46 -0.83 -16.12 -0.26
C GLY A 46 -0.32 -17.16 -1.27
N GLY A 47 -1.04 -17.36 -2.38
CA GLY A 47 -0.66 -18.31 -3.42
C GLY A 47 0.65 -17.96 -4.12
N GLY A 48 1.04 -16.68 -4.12
CA GLY A 48 2.32 -16.21 -4.65
C GLY A 48 3.52 -16.65 -3.81
N ILE A 49 3.31 -16.97 -2.53
CA ILE A 49 4.35 -17.40 -1.60
C ILE A 49 4.31 -18.92 -1.48
N ARG A 50 5.42 -19.58 -1.81
CA ARG A 50 5.34 -21.00 -2.20
C ARG A 50 5.70 -22.01 -1.11
N ARG A 51 6.47 -21.60 -0.11
CA ARG A 51 6.86 -22.45 1.02
C ARG A 51 7.29 -21.64 2.24
N SER A 52 7.38 -22.30 3.38
CA SER A 52 7.97 -21.78 4.61
C SER A 52 9.49 -21.51 4.49
N LEU A 53 10.02 -20.61 5.32
CA LEU A 53 11.46 -20.46 5.54
C LEU A 53 11.85 -21.05 6.90
N GLU A 54 12.83 -21.94 6.90
CA GLU A 54 13.35 -22.50 8.14
C GLU A 54 14.24 -21.51 8.91
N GLN A 55 14.35 -21.72 10.21
CA GLN A 55 15.33 -21.02 11.03
C GLN A 55 16.75 -21.23 10.47
N GLY A 56 17.59 -20.20 10.54
CA GLY A 56 18.99 -20.28 10.12
C GLY A 56 19.31 -19.38 8.93
N ASN A 57 20.29 -19.79 8.12
CA ASN A 57 20.71 -19.00 6.96
C ASN A 57 19.64 -19.03 5.88
N VAL A 58 19.27 -17.85 5.39
CA VAL A 58 18.45 -17.67 4.20
C VAL A 58 19.38 -17.25 3.06
N THR A 59 19.24 -17.91 1.92
CA THR A 59 20.06 -17.71 0.73
C THR A 59 19.25 -17.12 -0.42
N ILE A 60 19.92 -16.69 -1.48
CA ILE A 60 19.25 -16.27 -2.72
C ILE A 60 18.38 -17.40 -3.29
N GLY A 61 18.84 -18.66 -3.22
CA GLY A 61 18.05 -19.83 -3.61
C GLY A 61 16.74 -19.92 -2.83
N ASP A 62 16.78 -19.67 -1.52
CA ASP A 62 15.57 -19.66 -0.70
C ASP A 62 14.58 -18.57 -1.10
N MET A 63 15.08 -17.41 -1.56
CA MET A 63 14.25 -16.31 -2.07
C MET A 63 13.54 -16.71 -3.37
N TYR A 64 14.24 -17.38 -4.29
CA TYR A 64 13.62 -17.94 -5.49
C TYR A 64 12.60 -19.04 -5.16
N GLU A 65 12.83 -19.83 -4.13
CA GLU A 65 11.89 -20.87 -3.71
C GLU A 65 10.63 -20.30 -3.04
N ILE A 66 10.70 -19.20 -2.26
CA ILE A 66 9.49 -18.56 -1.71
C ILE A 66 8.74 -17.72 -2.73
N LEU A 67 9.44 -16.99 -3.61
CA LEU A 67 8.88 -16.01 -4.54
C LEU A 67 9.42 -16.30 -5.96
N PRO A 68 9.00 -17.41 -6.60
CA PRO A 68 9.56 -17.85 -7.88
C PRO A 68 9.06 -17.05 -9.08
N PHE A 69 8.03 -16.23 -8.90
CA PHE A 69 7.47 -15.40 -9.96
C PHE A 69 8.18 -14.04 -9.99
N ASP A 70 8.41 -13.50 -11.17
CA ASP A 70 8.97 -12.16 -11.36
C ASP A 70 7.90 -11.07 -11.20
N ASN A 71 7.02 -11.25 -10.21
CA ASN A 71 6.00 -10.26 -9.88
C ASN A 71 6.67 -8.96 -9.42
N THR A 72 6.15 -7.86 -9.92
CA THR A 72 6.59 -6.52 -9.57
C THR A 72 5.67 -5.89 -8.52
N ILE A 73 6.21 -4.99 -7.70
CA ILE A 73 5.42 -4.24 -6.72
C ILE A 73 4.67 -3.11 -7.44
N VAL A 74 3.37 -3.01 -7.17
CA VAL A 74 2.50 -1.92 -7.66
C VAL A 74 2.03 -1.10 -6.46
N THR A 75 2.05 0.21 -6.59
CA THR A 75 1.43 1.14 -5.63
C THR A 75 0.16 1.73 -6.22
N LEU A 76 -0.89 1.88 -5.43
CA LEU A 76 -2.16 2.48 -5.82
C LEU A 76 -2.90 3.02 -4.61
N ASP A 77 -3.88 3.90 -4.84
CA ASP A 77 -4.74 4.42 -3.78
C ASP A 77 -6.13 3.78 -3.86
N VAL A 78 -6.62 3.28 -2.73
CA VAL A 78 -7.91 2.60 -2.59
C VAL A 78 -8.80 3.35 -1.62
N LYS A 79 -10.07 3.55 -2.00
CA LYS A 79 -11.08 4.14 -1.12
C LYS A 79 -11.40 3.19 0.04
N GLY A 80 -11.58 3.70 1.26
CA GLY A 80 -11.82 2.87 2.45
C GLY A 80 -12.96 1.86 2.27
N SER A 81 -14.06 2.24 1.60
CA SER A 81 -15.14 1.31 1.26
C SER A 81 -14.70 0.12 0.42
N ASP A 82 -13.83 0.35 -0.58
CA ASP A 82 -13.31 -0.69 -1.45
C ASP A 82 -12.27 -1.55 -0.71
N LEU A 83 -11.48 -0.94 0.17
CA LEU A 83 -10.51 -1.65 1.01
C LEU A 83 -11.18 -2.73 1.86
N TYR A 84 -12.34 -2.46 2.45
CA TYR A 84 -13.09 -3.48 3.20
C TYR A 84 -13.43 -4.68 2.32
N GLY A 85 -13.94 -4.43 1.10
CA GLY A 85 -14.26 -5.50 0.15
C GLY A 85 -13.03 -6.29 -0.29
N ILE A 86 -11.90 -5.61 -0.53
CA ILE A 86 -10.63 -6.24 -0.93
C ILE A 86 -10.08 -7.15 0.18
N ILE A 87 -10.11 -6.71 1.44
CA ILE A 87 -9.64 -7.51 2.57
C ILE A 87 -10.57 -8.69 2.83
N GLU A 88 -11.89 -8.46 2.81
CA GLU A 88 -12.90 -9.53 2.98
C GLU A 88 -12.76 -10.61 1.90
N HIS A 89 -12.56 -10.23 0.64
CA HIS A 89 -12.34 -11.15 -0.48
C HIS A 89 -11.14 -12.09 -0.29
N GLY A 90 -10.13 -11.65 0.46
CA GLY A 90 -8.92 -12.41 0.73
C GLY A 90 -9.00 -13.31 1.98
N ILE A 91 -10.11 -13.31 2.72
CA ILE A 91 -10.30 -14.10 3.94
C ILE A 91 -11.29 -15.24 3.66
N ASN A 92 -11.04 -16.41 4.24
CA ASN A 92 -11.91 -17.59 4.11
C ASN A 92 -12.19 -17.99 2.64
N THR A 93 -11.15 -17.95 1.81
CA THR A 93 -11.28 -18.05 0.36
C THR A 93 -11.47 -19.48 -0.12
N GLU A 94 -12.36 -19.65 -1.11
CA GLU A 94 -12.48 -20.91 -1.85
C GLU A 94 -11.70 -20.85 -3.17
N GLY A 95 -10.79 -21.80 -3.38
CA GLY A 95 -10.09 -21.98 -4.65
C GLY A 95 -8.76 -21.22 -4.81
N PHE A 96 -8.36 -20.42 -3.83
CA PHE A 96 -7.02 -19.83 -3.73
C PHE A 96 -6.62 -19.64 -2.27
N ALA A 97 -5.34 -19.33 -2.01
CA ALA A 97 -4.82 -19.11 -0.67
C ALA A 97 -5.16 -17.70 -0.17
N TRP A 98 -5.32 -17.55 1.14
CA TRP A 98 -5.73 -16.30 1.77
C TRP A 98 -4.77 -15.15 1.46
N GLY A 99 -5.32 -13.94 1.38
CA GLY A 99 -4.54 -12.71 1.33
C GLY A 99 -3.66 -12.57 2.56
N GLN A 100 -2.52 -11.91 2.38
CA GLN A 100 -1.54 -11.63 3.41
C GLN A 100 -1.40 -10.11 3.50
N TYR A 101 -1.49 -9.58 4.71
CA TYR A 101 -1.68 -8.15 4.93
C TYR A 101 -0.63 -7.56 5.86
N ALA A 102 -0.34 -6.28 5.68
CA ALA A 102 0.51 -5.51 6.56
C ALA A 102 0.05 -4.05 6.63
N GLY A 103 0.45 -3.35 7.70
CA GLY A 103 0.04 -1.97 7.98
C GLY A 103 -1.34 -1.84 8.66
N ILE A 104 -2.06 -2.95 8.82
CA ILE A 104 -3.43 -2.96 9.34
C ILE A 104 -3.67 -4.06 10.38
N LYS A 105 -4.73 -3.87 11.16
CA LYS A 105 -5.40 -4.85 11.99
C LYS A 105 -6.86 -4.96 11.56
N VAL A 106 -7.36 -6.18 11.43
CA VAL A 106 -8.67 -6.49 10.85
C VAL A 106 -9.48 -7.29 11.86
N TRP A 107 -10.69 -6.83 12.14
CA TRP A 107 -11.67 -7.58 12.90
C TRP A 107 -12.61 -8.27 11.93
N CYS A 108 -12.74 -9.58 12.05
CA CYS A 108 -13.58 -10.37 11.16
C CYS A 108 -14.26 -11.53 11.89
N ASN A 109 -15.34 -12.02 11.31
CA ASN A 109 -15.96 -13.27 11.74
C ASN A 109 -15.12 -14.45 11.22
N PRO A 110 -14.62 -15.34 12.09
CA PRO A 110 -13.81 -16.47 11.67
C PRO A 110 -14.58 -17.53 10.86
N GLU A 111 -15.92 -17.55 10.91
CA GLU A 111 -16.73 -18.55 10.21
C GLU A 111 -16.93 -18.24 8.73
N ASP A 112 -17.19 -16.98 8.39
CA ASP A 112 -17.51 -16.53 7.03
C ASP A 112 -16.49 -15.54 6.45
N GLY A 113 -15.53 -15.06 7.25
CA GLY A 113 -14.52 -14.08 6.83
C GLY A 113 -15.00 -12.63 6.81
N LYS A 114 -16.26 -12.37 7.17
CA LYS A 114 -16.87 -11.04 7.08
C LYS A 114 -16.12 -10.03 7.95
N VAL A 115 -15.71 -8.92 7.35
CA VAL A 115 -14.92 -7.87 8.02
C VAL A 115 -15.85 -6.87 8.71
N SER A 116 -15.64 -6.67 10.02
CA SER A 116 -16.41 -5.74 10.84
C SER A 116 -15.66 -4.41 11.08
N SER A 117 -14.33 -4.44 11.14
CA SER A 117 -13.50 -3.24 11.33
C SER A 117 -12.11 -3.42 10.73
N ILE A 118 -11.54 -2.33 10.23
CA ILE A 118 -10.12 -2.25 9.86
C ILE A 118 -9.54 -1.02 10.54
N ARG A 119 -8.36 -1.20 11.14
CA ARG A 119 -7.54 -0.10 11.66
C ARG A 119 -6.14 -0.16 11.08
N LEU A 120 -5.54 1.00 10.86
CA LEU A 120 -4.10 1.12 10.64
C LEU A 120 -3.35 0.70 11.93
N ASN A 121 -2.07 0.34 11.79
CA ASN A 121 -1.24 -0.08 12.91
C ASN A 121 -1.07 0.97 14.02
N ASP A 122 -1.28 2.25 13.71
CA ASP A 122 -1.28 3.34 14.69
C ASP A 122 -2.60 3.42 15.50
N GLY A 123 -3.58 2.57 15.19
CA GLY A 123 -4.90 2.51 15.81
C GLY A 123 -5.97 3.37 15.11
N THR A 124 -5.61 4.10 14.05
CA THR A 124 -6.56 4.91 13.28
C THR A 124 -7.55 4.00 12.55
N LYS A 125 -8.85 4.23 12.76
CA LYS A 125 -9.90 3.49 12.06
C LYS A 125 -9.96 3.90 10.59
N ILE A 126 -10.17 2.92 9.71
CA ILE A 126 -10.40 3.20 8.29
C ILE A 126 -11.71 3.97 8.13
N ASP A 127 -11.61 5.11 7.46
CA ASP A 127 -12.70 5.97 7.05
C ASP A 127 -13.14 5.54 5.65
N MET A 128 -14.43 5.27 5.49
CA MET A 128 -14.99 4.73 4.24
C MET A 128 -14.81 5.67 3.05
N ASP A 129 -14.68 6.98 3.30
CA ASP A 129 -14.59 7.99 2.24
C ASP A 129 -13.17 8.48 1.93
N LYS A 130 -12.17 8.03 2.70
CA LYS A 130 -10.76 8.38 2.47
C LYS A 130 -10.06 7.37 1.58
N TYR A 131 -9.04 7.85 0.88
CA TYR A 131 -8.12 7.00 0.13
C TYR A 131 -6.92 6.63 0.98
N TYR A 132 -6.45 5.40 0.81
CA TYR A 132 -5.29 4.84 1.48
C TYR A 132 -4.32 4.30 0.45
N SER A 133 -3.03 4.56 0.67
CA SER A 133 -1.96 4.06 -0.20
C SER A 133 -1.67 2.58 0.08
N ILE A 134 -1.70 1.76 -0.97
CA ILE A 134 -1.56 0.30 -0.86
C ILE A 134 -0.46 -0.20 -1.81
N ALA A 135 0.37 -1.11 -1.30
CA ALA A 135 1.27 -1.93 -2.11
C ALA A 135 0.64 -3.29 -2.41
N ILE A 136 0.62 -3.69 -3.68
CA ILE A 136 0.22 -5.02 -4.14
C ILE A 136 1.27 -5.61 -5.10
N ASN A 137 1.06 -6.84 -5.57
CA ASN A 137 1.80 -7.36 -6.72
C ASN A 137 1.01 -7.16 -8.03
N ASP A 138 1.73 -7.10 -9.15
CA ASP A 138 1.17 -6.89 -10.49
C ASP A 138 0.19 -7.97 -10.97
N PHE A 139 0.35 -9.22 -10.53
CA PHE A 139 -0.61 -10.29 -10.80
C PHE A 139 -2.01 -9.93 -10.26
N MET A 140 -2.08 -9.43 -9.02
CA MET A 140 -3.35 -9.01 -8.40
C MET A 140 -3.99 -7.81 -9.10
N LEU A 141 -3.19 -6.85 -9.59
CA LEU A 141 -3.69 -5.67 -10.31
C LEU A 141 -4.54 -6.07 -11.53
N THR A 142 -4.19 -7.18 -12.18
CA THR A 142 -4.86 -7.67 -13.40
C THR A 142 -6.01 -8.66 -13.15
N GLY A 143 -6.48 -8.79 -11.91
CA GLY A 143 -7.57 -9.69 -11.54
C GLY A 143 -7.12 -11.06 -11.03
N GLY A 144 -5.81 -11.23 -10.75
CA GLY A 144 -5.27 -12.42 -10.13
C GLY A 144 -6.01 -12.78 -8.83
N ASP A 145 -6.31 -14.06 -8.64
CA ASP A 145 -7.13 -14.57 -7.52
C ASP A 145 -8.49 -13.85 -7.36
N LYS A 146 -9.02 -13.30 -8.46
CA LYS A 146 -10.29 -12.57 -8.54
C LYS A 146 -10.35 -11.29 -7.70
N TYR A 147 -9.21 -10.73 -7.31
CA TYR A 147 -9.19 -9.41 -6.69
C TYR A 147 -9.62 -8.34 -7.69
N ASP A 148 -10.41 -7.36 -7.24
CA ASP A 148 -10.88 -6.25 -8.05
C ASP A 148 -10.28 -4.93 -7.55
N PHE A 149 -9.41 -4.34 -8.36
CA PHE A 149 -8.82 -3.02 -8.13
C PHE A 149 -9.27 -2.00 -9.19
N SER A 150 -10.37 -2.24 -9.90
CA SER A 150 -10.84 -1.38 -11.00
C SER A 150 -11.23 0.03 -10.56
N ASN A 151 -11.61 0.22 -9.28
CA ASN A 151 -11.91 1.51 -8.67
C ASN A 151 -10.68 2.23 -8.09
N ALA A 152 -9.52 1.56 -8.04
CA ALA A 152 -8.31 2.18 -7.53
C ALA A 152 -7.82 3.31 -8.43
N ILE A 153 -7.18 4.30 -7.82
CA ILE A 153 -6.59 5.44 -8.53
C ILE A 153 -5.08 5.47 -8.33
N ASN A 154 -4.39 6.29 -9.13
CA ASN A 154 -2.94 6.50 -9.02
C ASN A 154 -2.11 5.20 -9.08
N ALA A 155 -2.60 4.19 -9.81
CA ALA A 155 -1.89 2.93 -9.95
C ALA A 155 -0.57 3.12 -10.73
N VAL A 156 0.54 2.73 -10.10
CA VAL A 156 1.89 2.80 -10.66
C VAL A 156 2.57 1.46 -10.45
N ASN A 157 2.94 0.79 -11.55
CA ASN A 157 3.88 -0.31 -11.49
C ASN A 157 5.30 0.25 -11.31
N THR A 158 5.94 -0.11 -10.20
CA THR A 158 7.28 0.38 -9.85
C THR A 158 8.37 -0.25 -10.71
N ASN A 159 8.08 -1.35 -11.40
CA ASN A 159 9.01 -2.26 -12.06
C ASN A 159 10.05 -2.88 -11.11
N VAL A 160 9.82 -2.79 -9.80
CA VAL A 160 10.66 -3.40 -8.78
C VAL A 160 10.22 -4.85 -8.61
N VAL A 161 11.08 -5.79 -9.00
CA VAL A 161 10.85 -7.23 -8.80
C VAL A 161 10.85 -7.52 -7.30
N MET A 162 9.72 -8.01 -6.80
CA MET A 162 9.45 -8.18 -5.38
C MET A 162 10.48 -9.07 -4.67
N ARG A 163 10.86 -10.19 -5.28
CA ARG A 163 11.86 -11.13 -4.75
C ARG A 163 13.21 -10.45 -4.56
N ASP A 164 13.69 -9.76 -5.58
CA ASP A 164 15.04 -9.20 -5.59
C ASP A 164 15.13 -8.01 -4.63
N ALA A 165 14.09 -7.16 -4.60
CA ALA A 165 14.02 -6.05 -3.65
C ALA A 165 13.93 -6.51 -2.20
N MET A 166 13.18 -7.59 -1.93
CA MET A 166 13.12 -8.20 -0.59
C MET A 166 14.45 -8.81 -0.18
N ALA A 167 15.14 -9.51 -1.10
CA ALA A 167 16.45 -10.07 -0.83
C ALA A 167 17.46 -8.97 -0.49
N GLU A 168 17.44 -7.85 -1.22
CA GLU A 168 18.29 -6.70 -0.95
C GLU A 168 17.93 -6.05 0.40
N ASP A 169 16.65 -5.78 0.65
CA ASP A 169 16.19 -5.17 1.91
C ASP A 169 16.56 -6.03 3.12
N TRP A 170 16.33 -7.34 3.07
CA TRP A 170 16.66 -8.23 4.19
C TRP A 170 18.17 -8.41 4.39
N ASN A 171 18.97 -8.27 3.34
CA ASN A 171 20.42 -8.26 3.44
C ASN A 171 20.94 -6.97 4.09
N GLN A 172 20.34 -5.82 3.77
CA GLN A 172 20.75 -4.52 4.31
C GLN A 172 20.20 -4.26 5.73
N ASN A 173 18.93 -4.55 5.94
CA ASN A 173 18.15 -4.11 7.11
C ASN A 173 17.76 -5.27 8.03
N GLY A 174 17.96 -6.51 7.59
CA GLY A 174 17.42 -7.69 8.26
C GLY A 174 15.92 -7.87 8.00
N VAL A 175 15.40 -9.01 8.42
CA VAL A 175 13.96 -9.30 8.31
C VAL A 175 13.18 -8.39 9.26
N PRO A 176 12.11 -7.71 8.80
CA PRO A 176 11.35 -6.80 9.64
C PRO A 176 10.72 -7.54 10.81
N LYS A 177 10.70 -6.90 11.98
CA LYS A 177 9.86 -7.35 13.11
C LYS A 177 8.42 -7.00 12.80
N VAL A 178 7.53 -7.98 12.92
CA VAL A 178 6.11 -7.87 12.58
C VAL A 178 5.27 -8.43 13.72
N ASP A 179 4.12 -7.80 13.96
CA ASP A 179 3.05 -8.41 14.73
C ASP A 179 2.24 -9.31 13.78
N PHE A 180 2.22 -10.62 14.06
CA PHE A 180 1.47 -11.58 13.25
C PHE A 180 -0.03 -11.60 13.57
N ASN A 181 -0.46 -10.89 14.63
CA ASN A 181 -1.86 -10.78 15.03
C ASN A 181 -2.63 -9.74 14.19
N VAL A 182 -2.65 -9.96 12.88
CA VAL A 182 -3.29 -9.12 11.88
C VAL A 182 -4.80 -9.28 11.89
N LEU A 183 -5.29 -10.52 12.01
CA LEU A 183 -6.72 -10.83 12.06
C LEU A 183 -7.17 -11.09 13.51
N VAL A 184 -8.27 -10.45 13.91
CA VAL A 184 -8.89 -10.58 15.23
C VAL A 184 -10.32 -11.07 15.07
N ALA A 185 -10.69 -12.11 15.81
CA ALA A 185 -12.06 -12.59 15.81
C ALA A 185 -13.00 -11.62 16.56
N GLY A 186 -14.15 -11.32 15.97
CA GLY A 186 -15.26 -10.63 16.64
C GLY A 186 -15.34 -9.13 16.35
N GLU A 187 -15.80 -8.37 17.35
CA GLU A 187 -16.03 -6.92 17.23
C GLU A 187 -14.83 -6.09 17.67
N ASP A 188 -14.66 -4.96 17.01
CA ASP A 188 -13.68 -3.95 17.38
C ASP A 188 -14.18 -3.13 18.57
N THR A 189 -13.63 -3.41 19.75
CA THR A 189 -13.93 -2.71 21.01
C THR A 189 -12.95 -1.59 21.32
N THR A 190 -12.05 -1.25 20.39
CA THR A 190 -11.06 -0.20 20.61
C THR A 190 -11.69 1.18 20.48
N VAL A 191 -11.26 2.11 21.33
CA VAL A 191 -11.78 3.49 21.35
C VAL A 191 -11.05 4.31 20.30
N ASP A 192 -11.81 5.03 19.48
CA ASP A 192 -11.25 5.94 18.49
C ASP A 192 -10.41 7.02 19.16
N LYS A 193 -9.18 7.21 18.67
CA LYS A 193 -8.40 8.39 19.04
C LYS A 193 -9.17 9.62 18.58
N PRO A 194 -9.30 10.67 19.40
CA PRO A 194 -9.94 11.91 18.97
C PRO A 194 -9.23 12.40 17.71
N THR A 195 -9.98 12.53 16.61
CA THR A 195 -9.49 13.19 15.41
C THR A 195 -9.23 14.64 15.79
N GLU A 196 -7.98 15.11 15.76
CA GLU A 196 -7.71 16.55 15.80
C GLU A 196 -8.36 17.14 14.55
N GLU A 197 -9.55 17.72 14.71
CA GLU A 197 -10.19 18.51 13.66
C GLU A 197 -9.24 19.66 13.31
N LYS A 198 -8.72 19.65 12.08
CA LYS A 198 -8.07 20.81 11.50
C LYS A 198 -9.06 21.97 11.56
N PRO A 199 -8.69 23.16 12.06
CA PRO A 199 -9.58 24.32 12.08
C PRO A 199 -10.08 24.60 10.65
N THR A 200 -11.40 24.64 10.49
CA THR A 200 -12.04 25.10 9.27
C THR A 200 -11.65 26.56 9.03
N GLU A 201 -10.98 26.82 7.90
CA GLU A 201 -10.75 28.19 7.45
C GLU A 201 -12.11 28.91 7.24
N PRO A 202 -12.26 30.17 7.68
CA PRO A 202 -13.52 30.90 7.50
C PRO A 202 -13.86 31.09 6.01
N ASN A 203 -15.10 30.75 5.64
CA ASN A 203 -15.69 31.08 4.34
C ASN A 203 -15.55 32.58 4.04
N VAL A 204 -14.87 32.90 2.94
CA VAL A 204 -14.95 34.23 2.30
C VAL A 204 -16.30 34.30 1.58
N PRO A 205 -17.15 35.32 1.83
CA PRO A 205 -18.43 35.47 1.14
C PRO A 205 -18.26 35.74 -0.36
N GLU A 206 -19.06 35.07 -1.18
CA GLU A 206 -19.25 35.35 -2.61
C GLU A 206 -19.73 36.80 -2.82
N GLU A 207 -19.09 37.51 -3.75
CA GLU A 207 -19.48 38.86 -4.14
C GLU A 207 -20.57 38.82 -5.23
N GLU A 208 -21.70 39.47 -4.92
CA GLU A 208 -22.92 39.56 -5.73
C GLU A 208 -22.74 40.32 -7.06
N ASN A 209 -23.32 39.75 -8.13
CA ASN A 209 -23.48 40.38 -9.44
C ASN A 209 -24.64 41.41 -9.48
N LYS A 210 -24.45 42.55 -10.16
CA LYS A 210 -25.51 43.28 -10.91
C LYS A 210 -24.94 44.34 -11.90
N PRO A 211 -25.71 44.89 -12.89
CA PRO A 211 -25.45 44.65 -14.31
C PRO A 211 -25.38 45.91 -15.22
N SER A 212 -25.28 45.66 -16.55
CA SER A 212 -25.67 46.48 -17.74
C SER A 212 -24.69 47.57 -18.23
N THR A 213 -24.39 47.81 -19.53
CA THR A 213 -24.86 47.39 -20.88
C THR A 213 -23.76 47.75 -21.96
N PRO A 214 -24.01 47.86 -23.29
CA PRO A 214 -23.54 46.90 -24.29
C PRO A 214 -22.52 47.49 -25.28
N ASN A 215 -21.70 46.65 -25.92
CA ASN A 215 -21.27 47.01 -27.28
C ASN A 215 -21.01 45.79 -28.18
N THR A 216 -21.70 45.86 -29.31
CA THR A 216 -21.66 45.04 -30.52
C THR A 216 -20.25 44.82 -31.06
N ASN A 217 -19.91 43.56 -31.38
CA ASN A 217 -19.55 43.12 -32.73
C ASN A 217 -19.22 41.61 -32.73
N ASN A 218 -20.03 40.85 -33.45
CA ASN A 218 -19.76 39.47 -33.87
C ASN A 218 -19.19 39.54 -35.30
N PRO A 219 -18.37 38.57 -35.76
CA PRO A 219 -19.01 37.44 -36.41
C PRO A 219 -18.31 36.07 -36.24
N SER A 220 -19.16 35.05 -36.09
CA SER A 220 -19.09 33.72 -36.74
C SER A 220 -18.10 32.65 -36.24
N LYS A 221 -18.73 31.56 -35.76
CA LYS A 221 -18.22 30.23 -35.37
C LYS A 221 -17.80 29.36 -36.58
N PRO A 222 -16.95 28.32 -36.38
CA PRO A 222 -17.41 26.91 -36.51
C PRO A 222 -16.80 26.01 -35.40
N SER A 223 -17.53 25.34 -34.50
CA SER A 223 -18.09 23.98 -34.55
C SER A 223 -17.12 22.79 -34.78
N ASN A 224 -16.73 22.13 -33.65
CA ASN A 224 -16.41 20.69 -33.40
C ASN A 224 -15.25 19.97 -34.13
N PRO A 225 -14.75 18.79 -33.68
CA PRO A 225 -14.72 18.14 -32.34
C PRO A 225 -13.32 17.54 -31.94
N SER A 226 -13.21 17.00 -30.72
CA SER A 226 -12.34 15.87 -30.28
C SER A 226 -10.83 15.88 -30.60
N LYS A 227 -9.96 15.99 -29.58
CA LYS A 227 -8.59 15.41 -29.60
C LYS A 227 -8.14 14.98 -28.19
N LEU A 228 -7.86 13.69 -28.04
CA LEU A 228 -7.03 13.12 -26.98
C LEU A 228 -5.64 13.78 -27.01
N PRO A 229 -4.97 14.01 -25.87
CA PRO A 229 -3.59 14.49 -25.89
C PRO A 229 -2.64 13.40 -26.42
N GLN A 230 -1.81 13.80 -27.38
CA GLN A 230 -0.78 13.00 -28.02
C GLN A 230 0.49 13.01 -27.15
N THR A 231 1.13 11.86 -26.97
CA THR A 231 2.39 11.68 -26.25
C THR A 231 3.56 12.38 -26.96
N GLY A 232 4.45 13.04 -26.20
CA GLY A 232 5.77 13.47 -26.70
C GLY A 232 6.16 14.95 -26.61
N ALA A 233 5.66 15.73 -25.65
CA ALA A 233 6.27 17.04 -25.34
C ALA A 233 7.43 16.88 -24.32
N PRO A 234 8.58 17.56 -24.50
CA PRO A 234 9.67 17.52 -23.53
C PRO A 234 9.19 18.09 -22.18
N LEU A 235 9.46 17.34 -21.11
CA LEU A 235 9.17 17.72 -19.73
C LEU A 235 9.80 19.08 -19.43
N THR A 236 8.98 20.10 -19.15
CA THR A 236 9.45 21.38 -18.65
C THR A 236 9.82 21.26 -17.17
N PRO A 237 10.75 22.08 -16.65
CA PRO A 237 11.22 22.02 -15.26
C PRO A 237 10.10 22.11 -14.20
N ASP A 238 8.95 22.66 -14.56
CA ASP A 238 7.80 22.83 -13.66
C ASP A 238 7.14 21.51 -13.25
N ALA A 239 7.37 20.42 -14.00
CA ALA A 239 6.89 19.08 -13.63
C ALA A 239 7.61 18.50 -12.39
N PHE A 240 8.80 18.99 -12.05
CA PHE A 240 9.56 18.53 -10.87
C PHE A 240 9.16 19.24 -9.56
N ALA A 241 8.49 20.39 -9.63
CA ALA A 241 8.11 21.17 -8.45
C ALA A 241 6.99 20.52 -7.62
N ILE A 242 6.16 19.67 -8.24
CA ILE A 242 5.02 19.01 -7.57
C ILE A 242 5.47 17.74 -6.80
N MET A 243 6.57 17.10 -7.22
CA MET A 243 7.11 15.90 -6.55
C MET A 243 8.10 16.22 -5.40
N GLY A 244 8.60 17.46 -5.31
CA GLY A 244 9.67 17.84 -4.38
C GLY A 244 9.23 18.28 -2.98
N ILE A 245 7.93 18.42 -2.70
CA ILE A 245 7.45 19.00 -1.43
C ILE A 245 7.29 17.94 -0.31
N VAL A 246 7.31 16.64 -0.61
CA VAL A 246 7.05 15.61 0.43
C VAL A 246 8.32 15.12 1.17
N VAL A 247 9.54 15.50 0.75
CA VAL A 247 10.77 14.84 1.28
C VAL A 247 11.58 15.65 2.33
N ILE A 248 11.22 16.89 2.69
CA ILE A 248 12.01 17.67 3.68
C ILE A 248 11.18 18.01 4.92
N ALA A 249 10.98 17.04 5.81
CA ALA A 249 10.47 17.31 7.16
C ALA A 249 10.99 16.38 8.28
N LEU A 250 12.02 15.54 8.08
CA LEU A 250 12.51 14.62 9.13
C LEU A 250 14.03 14.63 9.41
N GLY A 251 14.76 15.69 9.08
CA GLY A 251 16.21 15.75 9.34
C GLY A 251 16.67 17.08 9.91
N GLY A 252 16.43 17.35 11.19
CA GLY A 252 16.85 18.64 11.76
C GLY A 252 16.69 18.88 13.26
N TYR A 253 16.97 17.91 14.14
CA TYR A 253 17.25 18.25 15.54
C TYR A 253 18.10 17.18 16.23
N ILE A 254 19.39 17.44 16.41
CA ILE A 254 20.16 17.18 17.65
C ILE A 254 21.49 17.94 17.53
N SER A 255 21.64 18.91 18.42
CA SER A 255 22.78 19.83 18.54
C SER A 255 24.06 19.15 19.03
N LYS A 256 25.18 19.59 18.44
CA LYS A 256 26.56 19.45 18.92
C LYS A 256 26.81 20.28 20.19
N LYS A 257 27.47 19.67 21.19
CA LYS A 257 28.61 20.14 22.05
C LYS A 257 28.46 19.54 23.46
N LYS A 258 29.47 18.96 24.09
CA LYS A 258 30.84 19.48 24.30
C LYS A 258 31.82 18.33 24.63
N LYS A 259 33.03 18.40 24.09
CA LYS A 259 34.24 17.75 24.64
C LYS A 259 34.69 18.50 25.89
N SER A 260 35.23 17.79 26.88
CA SER A 260 36.35 18.26 27.70
C SER A 260 37.03 17.08 28.42
N ALA A 261 38.37 17.06 28.30
CA ALA A 261 39.40 16.34 29.04
C ALA A 261 39.32 14.80 29.12
#